data_AF-A0A1C5HFM8-F1
#
_entry.id   AF-A0A1C5HFM8-F1
#
_cell.length_a   1.000
_cell.length_b   1.000
_cell.length_c   1.000
_cell.angle_alpha   90.00
_cell.angle_beta   90.00
_cell.angle_gamma   90.00
#
_symmetry.space_group_name_H-M   'P 1'
#
loop_
_entity.id
_entity.type
_entity.pdbx_description
1 polymer ?
#
loop_
_entity_poly.entity_id
_entity_poly.type
_entity_poly.pdbx_seq_one_letter_code
_entity_poly.pdbx_strand_id
1 'polypeptide(L)'
;MHIPFGPQLIGQTEKTLNAILTTILGDRLTEPQWVTLRLASLLEQEISTGDDLAQAVADRARFGNAGELVRGLTTAGLLRDGRVTAAGRRLVAEIQAQTAERVAPVWADLPADDVAAAARVLNEVLRRARAVLA
;
A
#
# COMPACT_ATOMS: atom_id res chain seq x y z
N MET A 1 -25.35 -2.48 -12.27
CA MET A 1 -24.42 -2.03 -13.33
C MET A 1 -23.27 -3.01 -13.38
N HIS A 2 -22.92 -3.55 -14.55
CA HIS A 2 -21.76 -4.43 -14.69
C HIS A 2 -20.64 -3.65 -15.41
N ILE A 3 -19.47 -3.56 -14.79
CA ILE A 3 -18.28 -2.93 -15.38
C ILE A 3 -17.38 -4.05 -15.86
N PRO A 4 -17.01 -4.10 -17.15
CA PRO A 4 -16.14 -5.15 -17.67
C PRO A 4 -14.75 -5.06 -17.03
N PHE A 5 -14.05 -6.20 -16.97
CA PHE A 5 -12.68 -6.22 -16.47
C PHE A 5 -11.78 -5.33 -17.35
N GLY A 6 -11.11 -4.38 -16.71
CA GLY A 6 -10.25 -3.41 -17.40
C GLY A 6 -9.84 -2.24 -16.50
N PRO A 7 -9.15 -1.23 -17.05
CA PRO A 7 -8.61 -0.10 -16.27
C PRO A 7 -9.68 0.65 -15.45
N GLN A 8 -10.90 0.77 -15.97
CA GLN A 8 -12.00 1.41 -15.27
C GLN A 8 -12.42 0.65 -14.00
N LEU A 9 -12.64 -0.68 -14.12
CA LEU A 9 -13.00 -1.51 -12.96
C LEU A 9 -11.89 -1.49 -11.91
N ILE A 10 -10.64 -1.65 -12.34
CA ILE A 10 -9.47 -1.62 -11.44
C ILE A 10 -9.38 -0.27 -10.72
N GLY A 11 -9.46 0.83 -11.46
CA GLY A 11 -9.36 2.18 -10.90
C GLY A 11 -10.53 2.54 -9.98
N GLN A 12 -11.75 2.10 -10.26
CA GLN A 12 -12.87 2.32 -9.33
C GLN A 12 -12.77 1.44 -8.08
N THR A 13 -12.29 0.19 -8.23
CA THR A 13 -12.06 -0.71 -7.10
C THR A 13 -11.00 -0.13 -6.16
N GLU A 14 -9.84 0.27 -6.69
CA GLU A 14 -8.76 0.91 -5.93
C GLU A 14 -9.25 2.17 -5.21
N LYS A 15 -9.91 3.09 -5.91
CA LYS A 15 -10.43 4.33 -5.30
C LYS A 15 -11.44 4.06 -4.19
N THR A 16 -12.29 3.05 -4.35
CA THR A 16 -13.30 2.70 -3.34
C THR A 16 -12.64 2.11 -2.10
N LEU A 17 -11.67 1.20 -2.28
CA LEU A 17 -10.89 0.65 -1.18
C LEU A 17 -10.05 1.74 -0.49
N ASN A 18 -9.46 2.66 -1.26
CA ASN A 18 -8.73 3.79 -0.73
C ASN A 18 -9.65 4.74 0.06
N ALA A 19 -10.87 4.99 -0.40
CA ALA A 19 -11.84 5.79 0.37
C ALA A 19 -12.18 5.13 1.72
N ILE A 20 -12.22 3.81 1.81
CA ILE A 20 -12.37 3.12 3.10
C ILE A 20 -11.11 3.31 3.95
N LEU A 21 -9.92 3.11 3.37
CA LEU A 21 -8.64 3.29 4.04
C LEU A 21 -8.50 4.71 4.62
N THR A 22 -8.82 5.76 3.87
CA THR A 22 -8.70 7.15 4.34
C THR A 22 -9.59 7.43 5.55
N THR A 23 -10.77 6.83 5.63
CA THR A 23 -11.62 6.92 6.84
C THR A 23 -10.99 6.26 8.05
N ILE A 24 -10.22 5.19 7.85
CA ILE A 24 -9.48 4.51 8.92
C ILE A 24 -8.29 5.36 9.33
N LEU A 25 -7.49 5.85 8.38
CA LEU A 25 -6.30 6.65 8.67
C LEU A 25 -6.67 7.93 9.46
N GLY A 26 -7.75 8.61 9.06
CA GLY A 26 -8.14 9.89 9.65
C GLY A 26 -7.00 10.91 9.57
N ASP A 27 -6.81 11.70 10.63
CA ASP A 27 -5.74 12.72 10.68
C ASP A 27 -4.36 12.15 11.04
N ARG A 28 -4.25 10.82 11.24
CA ARG A 28 -3.01 10.20 11.70
C ARG A 28 -1.95 10.13 10.60
N LEU A 29 -2.38 9.81 9.38
CA LEU A 29 -1.52 9.62 8.21
C LEU A 29 -2.31 9.92 6.93
N THR A 30 -1.62 10.42 5.91
CA THR A 30 -2.13 10.38 4.53
C THR A 30 -1.93 8.99 3.92
N GLU A 31 -2.65 8.66 2.84
CA GLU A 31 -2.44 7.40 2.11
C GLU A 31 -0.98 7.22 1.65
N PRO A 32 -0.30 8.24 1.07
CA PRO A 32 1.08 8.07 0.68
C PRO A 32 2.02 7.80 1.86
N GLN A 33 1.75 8.41 3.02
CA GLN A 33 2.51 8.14 4.25
C GLN A 33 2.25 6.72 4.78
N TRP A 34 1.00 6.26 4.76
CA TRP A 34 0.63 4.90 5.13
C TRP A 34 1.31 3.86 4.23
N VAL A 35 1.21 4.02 2.91
CA VAL A 35 1.85 3.12 1.95
C VAL A 35 3.37 3.10 2.14
N THR A 36 4.00 4.26 2.35
CA THR A 36 5.43 4.35 2.63
C THR A 36 5.81 3.59 3.90
N LEU A 37 5.08 3.80 5.00
CA LEU A 37 5.31 3.10 6.27
C LEU A 37 5.08 1.58 6.14
N ARG A 38 4.07 1.16 5.37
CA ARG A 38 3.79 -0.25 5.13
C ARG A 38 4.88 -0.92 4.32
N LEU A 39 5.41 -0.26 3.28
CA LEU A 39 6.55 -0.74 2.51
C LEU A 39 7.80 -0.89 3.38
N ALA A 40 8.09 0.09 4.23
CA ALA A 40 9.19 -0.01 5.19
C ALA A 40 9.06 -1.22 6.13
N SER A 41 7.83 -1.54 6.57
CA SER A 41 7.57 -2.72 7.41
C SER A 41 7.64 -4.04 6.64
N LEU A 42 7.25 -4.08 5.36
CA LEU A 42 7.31 -5.29 4.53
C LEU A 42 8.74 -5.64 4.13
N LEU A 43 9.56 -4.61 3.90
CA LEU A 43 10.89 -4.73 3.33
C LEU A 43 11.97 -4.51 4.40
N GLU A 44 11.65 -4.71 5.67
CA GLU A 44 12.54 -4.41 6.82
C GLU A 44 13.89 -5.16 6.73
N GLN A 45 13.92 -6.30 6.02
CA GLN A 45 15.12 -7.11 5.78
C GLN A 45 15.89 -6.72 4.49
N GLU A 46 15.24 -6.01 3.57
CA GLU A 46 15.82 -5.60 2.28
C GLU A 46 16.34 -4.15 2.31
N ILE A 47 15.78 -3.31 3.19
CA ILE A 47 16.08 -1.89 3.28
C ILE A 47 17.14 -1.63 4.36
N SER A 48 18.21 -0.94 3.96
CA SER A 48 19.30 -0.59 4.86
C SER A 48 19.36 0.90 5.18
N THR A 49 18.78 1.74 4.33
CA THR A 49 18.82 3.21 4.45
C THR A 49 17.47 3.86 4.10
N GLY A 50 17.34 5.15 4.41
CA GLY A 50 16.19 5.95 3.98
C GLY A 50 16.09 6.12 2.46
N ASP A 51 17.22 6.14 1.75
CA ASP A 51 17.27 6.26 0.30
C ASP A 51 16.83 4.97 -0.39
N ASP A 52 17.20 3.81 0.14
CA ASP A 52 16.70 2.50 -0.33
C ASP A 52 15.17 2.44 -0.23
N LEU A 53 14.62 2.92 0.90
CA LEU A 53 13.18 3.00 1.08
C LEU A 53 12.54 3.97 0.09
N ALA A 54 13.11 5.17 -0.09
CA ALA A 54 12.59 6.15 -1.04
C ALA A 54 12.57 5.58 -2.47
N GLN A 55 13.61 4.86 -2.87
CA GLN A 55 13.65 4.18 -4.17
C GLN A 55 12.60 3.08 -4.27
N ALA A 56 12.42 2.27 -3.22
CA ALA A 56 11.38 1.24 -3.17
C ALA A 56 9.96 1.81 -3.26
N VAL A 57 9.71 2.97 -2.63
CA VAL A 57 8.43 3.70 -2.69
C VAL A 57 8.19 4.28 -4.08
N ALA A 58 9.20 4.91 -4.66
CA ALA A 58 9.14 5.44 -6.02
C ALA A 58 8.85 4.33 -7.04
N ASP A 59 9.47 3.15 -6.91
CA ASP A 59 9.16 2.01 -7.79
C ASP A 59 7.78 1.40 -7.51
N ARG A 60 7.47 1.04 -6.26
CA ARG A 60 6.29 0.22 -5.98
C ARG A 60 5.00 1.04 -5.96
N ALA A 61 5.03 2.26 -5.43
CA ALA A 61 3.87 3.13 -5.28
C ALA A 61 3.80 4.25 -6.33
N ARG A 62 4.86 4.43 -7.13
CA ARG A 62 4.93 5.46 -8.20
C ARG A 62 4.74 6.90 -7.69
N PHE A 63 5.07 7.15 -6.42
CA PHE A 63 5.04 8.50 -5.85
C PHE A 63 6.29 9.31 -6.25
N GLY A 64 6.07 10.48 -6.86
CA GLY A 64 7.16 11.38 -7.26
C GLY A 64 7.88 12.08 -6.10
N ASN A 65 7.28 12.10 -4.90
CA ASN A 65 7.83 12.75 -3.71
C ASN A 65 8.28 11.75 -2.63
N ALA A 66 8.71 10.55 -3.02
CA ALA A 66 9.07 9.46 -2.10
C ALA A 66 10.06 9.88 -0.99
N GLY A 67 11.09 10.67 -1.32
CA GLY A 67 12.05 11.16 -0.33
C GLY A 67 11.43 12.09 0.72
N GLU A 68 10.43 12.89 0.35
CA GLU A 68 9.70 13.73 1.30
C GLU A 68 8.83 12.90 2.24
N LEU A 69 8.19 11.84 1.73
CA LEU A 69 7.39 10.92 2.54
C LEU A 69 8.26 10.22 3.60
N VAL A 70 9.43 9.72 3.22
CA VAL A 70 10.38 9.09 4.15
C VAL A 70 10.87 10.08 5.21
N ARG A 71 11.24 11.31 4.80
CA ARG A 71 11.63 12.36 5.76
C ARG A 71 10.50 12.71 6.72
N GLY A 72 9.28 12.91 6.22
CA GLY A 72 8.11 13.23 7.03
C GLY A 72 7.82 12.17 8.10
N LEU A 73 7.87 10.89 7.73
CA LEU A 73 7.69 9.78 8.66
C LEU A 73 8.85 9.63 9.66
N THR A 74 10.07 10.01 9.27
CA THR A 74 11.24 10.07 10.16
C THR A 74 11.06 11.18 11.19
N THR A 75 10.65 12.38 10.76
CA THR A 75 10.32 13.51 11.65
C THR A 75 9.19 13.16 12.61
N ALA A 76 8.19 12.38 12.17
CA ALA A 76 7.12 11.87 13.02
C ALA A 76 7.55 10.73 13.98
N GLY A 77 8.82 10.29 13.92
CA GLY A 77 9.35 9.23 14.77
C GLY A 77 8.86 7.82 14.42
N LEU A 78 8.22 7.65 13.26
CA LEU A 78 7.70 6.36 12.78
C LEU A 78 8.76 5.56 12.01
N LEU A 79 9.75 6.25 11.44
CA LEU A 79 10.92 5.67 10.80
C LEU A 79 12.23 6.13 11.48
N ARG A 80 13.27 5.33 11.30
CA ARG A 80 14.68 5.66 11.60
C ARG A 80 15.57 4.92 10.61
N ASP A 81 16.40 5.66 9.87
CA ASP A 81 17.30 5.10 8.85
C ASP A 81 16.60 4.17 7.85
N GLY A 82 15.39 4.56 7.41
CA GLY A 82 14.56 3.77 6.49
C GLY A 82 13.83 2.57 7.13
N ARG A 83 14.08 2.28 8.41
CA ARG A 83 13.43 1.19 9.14
C ARG A 83 12.31 1.67 10.04
N VAL A 84 11.35 0.79 10.28
CA VAL A 84 10.21 1.10 11.15
C VAL A 84 10.63 1.11 12.62
N THR A 85 10.23 2.15 13.35
CA THR A 85 10.47 2.23 14.80
C THR A 85 9.46 1.37 15.56
N ALA A 86 9.64 1.23 16.89
CA ALA A 86 8.62 0.58 17.72
C ALA A 86 7.26 1.32 17.66
N ALA A 87 7.27 2.65 17.56
CA ALA A 87 6.05 3.44 17.41
C ALA A 87 5.40 3.20 16.04
N GLY A 88 6.20 3.19 14.97
CA GLY A 88 5.75 2.84 13.63
C GLY A 88 5.13 1.44 13.55
N ARG A 89 5.75 0.43 14.18
CA ARG A 89 5.22 -0.95 14.19
C ARG A 89 3.88 -1.05 14.91
N ARG A 90 3.71 -0.35 16.05
CA ARG A 90 2.42 -0.29 16.74
C ARG A 90 1.35 0.34 15.87
N LEU A 91 1.65 1.47 15.23
CA LEU A 91 0.71 2.16 14.34
C LEU A 91 0.32 1.28 13.14
N VAL A 92 1.29 0.57 12.55
CA VAL A 92 1.03 -0.40 11.46
C VAL A 92 0.09 -1.50 11.94
N ALA A 93 0.36 -2.13 13.08
CA ALA A 93 -0.48 -3.18 13.62
C ALA A 93 -1.91 -2.69 13.91
N GLU A 94 -2.05 -1.49 14.47
CA GLU A 94 -3.35 -0.89 14.78
C GLU A 94 -4.17 -0.63 13.51
N ILE A 95 -3.57 0.03 12.50
CA ILE A 95 -4.27 0.33 11.24
C ILE A 95 -4.60 -0.96 10.49
N GLN A 96 -3.71 -1.96 10.48
CA GLN A 96 -3.99 -3.27 9.87
C GLN A 96 -5.16 -3.99 10.55
N ALA A 97 -5.23 -3.98 11.88
CA ALA A 97 -6.34 -4.58 12.61
C ALA A 97 -7.67 -3.88 12.29
N GLN A 98 -7.70 -2.54 12.34
CA GLN A 98 -8.89 -1.75 11.99
C GLN A 98 -9.32 -1.94 10.54
N THR A 99 -8.34 -2.05 9.62
CA THR A 99 -8.61 -2.35 8.21
C THR A 99 -9.22 -3.72 8.08
N ALA A 100 -8.60 -4.76 8.64
CA ALA A 100 -9.09 -6.13 8.56
C ALA A 100 -10.53 -6.25 9.08
N GLU A 101 -10.85 -5.60 10.20
CA GLU A 101 -12.21 -5.56 10.76
C GLU A 101 -13.19 -4.88 9.80
N ARG A 102 -12.87 -3.69 9.28
CA ARG A 102 -13.77 -2.92 8.42
C ARG A 102 -13.97 -3.53 7.04
N VAL A 103 -12.93 -4.11 6.45
CA VAL A 103 -12.99 -4.65 5.08
C VAL A 103 -13.26 -6.15 5.03
N ALA A 104 -13.30 -6.87 6.16
CA ALA A 104 -13.62 -8.30 6.16
C ALA A 104 -14.90 -8.64 5.37
N PRO A 105 -16.02 -7.89 5.49
CA PRO A 105 -17.21 -8.17 4.69
C PRO A 105 -17.03 -7.99 3.18
N VAL A 106 -16.07 -7.15 2.75
CA VAL A 106 -15.76 -6.94 1.33
C VAL A 106 -15.09 -8.17 0.71
N TRP A 107 -14.35 -8.94 1.52
CA TRP A 107 -13.62 -10.13 1.09
C TRP A 107 -14.32 -11.45 1.42
N ALA A 108 -15.41 -11.40 2.19
CA ALA A 108 -16.16 -12.57 2.60
C ALA A 108 -16.81 -13.27 1.40
N ASP A 109 -16.85 -14.61 1.45
CA ASP A 109 -17.58 -15.47 0.52
C ASP A 109 -17.21 -15.32 -0.98
N LEU A 110 -16.04 -14.76 -1.29
CA LEU A 110 -15.51 -14.74 -2.66
C LEU A 110 -15.11 -16.15 -3.10
N PRO A 111 -15.50 -16.61 -4.32
CA PRO A 111 -15.09 -17.93 -4.81
C PRO A 111 -13.57 -18.05 -4.94
N ALA A 112 -12.99 -19.08 -4.34
CA ALA A 112 -11.53 -19.24 -4.27
C ALA A 112 -10.87 -19.30 -5.66
N ASP A 113 -11.52 -19.97 -6.63
CA ASP A 113 -11.01 -20.08 -8.00
C ASP A 113 -11.00 -18.73 -8.72
N ASP A 114 -12.02 -17.88 -8.49
CA ASP A 114 -12.11 -16.54 -9.06
C ASP A 114 -11.06 -15.61 -8.44
N VAL A 115 -10.84 -15.70 -7.12
CA VAL A 115 -9.78 -14.96 -6.42
C VAL A 115 -8.40 -15.35 -6.98
N ALA A 116 -8.15 -16.65 -7.17
CA ALA A 116 -6.90 -17.13 -7.74
C ALA A 116 -6.73 -16.68 -9.20
N ALA A 117 -7.80 -16.68 -10.00
CA ALA A 117 -7.78 -16.17 -11.37
C ALA A 117 -7.49 -14.67 -11.42
N ALA A 118 -8.18 -13.88 -10.60
CA ALA A 118 -7.96 -12.44 -10.49
C ALA A 118 -6.51 -12.13 -10.09
N ALA A 119 -5.97 -12.85 -9.10
CA ALA A 119 -4.58 -12.70 -8.69
C ALA A 119 -3.59 -12.97 -9.84
N ARG A 120 -3.80 -14.04 -10.62
CA ARG A 120 -2.95 -14.33 -11.79
C ARG A 120 -3.01 -13.22 -12.83
N VAL A 121 -4.22 -12.76 -13.18
CA VAL A 121 -4.42 -11.73 -14.20
C VAL A 121 -3.83 -10.40 -13.77
N LEU A 122 -4.10 -9.94 -12.55
CA LEU A 122 -3.59 -8.66 -12.04
C LEU A 122 -2.05 -8.66 -11.93
N ASN A 123 -1.44 -9.77 -11.53
CA ASN A 123 0.03 -9.89 -11.54
C ASN A 123 0.60 -9.80 -12.96
N GLU A 124 -0.03 -10.43 -13.95
CA GLU A 124 0.41 -10.34 -15.34
C GLU A 124 0.25 -8.92 -15.91
N VAL A 125 -0.87 -8.25 -15.60
CA VAL A 125 -1.07 -6.84 -15.95
C VAL A 125 0.00 -5.96 -15.31
N LEU A 126 0.28 -6.14 -14.02
CA LEU A 126 1.30 -5.39 -13.30
C LEU A 126 2.70 -5.61 -13.91
N ARG A 127 3.05 -6.86 -14.25
CA ARG A 127 4.31 -7.20 -14.92
C ARG A 127 4.45 -6.47 -16.26
N ARG A 128 3.40 -6.49 -17.09
CA ARG A 128 3.39 -5.80 -18.39
C ARG A 128 3.46 -4.29 -18.24
N ALA A 129 2.72 -3.72 -17.29
CA ALA A 129 2.74 -2.28 -17.02
C ALA A 129 4.13 -1.80 -16.59
N ARG A 130 4.82 -2.56 -15.73
CA ARG A 130 6.21 -2.28 -15.35
C ARG A 130 7.15 -2.29 -16.56
N ALA A 131 6.99 -3.24 -17.48
CA ALA A 131 7.80 -3.32 -18.69
C ALA A 131 7.59 -2.14 -19.65
N VAL A 132 6.45 -1.45 -19.59
CA VAL A 132 6.19 -0.22 -20.37
C VAL A 132 6.88 1.01 -19.76
N LEU A 133 7.12 0.99 -18.44
CA LEU A 133 7.75 2.09 -17.70
C LEU A 133 9.28 2.00 -17.60
N ALA A 134 9.86 0.84 -17.96
CA ALA A 134 11.29 0.56 -17.94
C ALA A 134 11.97 0.99 -19.24
#